data_AF-A0A6P0NH92-F1
#
_entry.id   AF-A0A6P0NH92-F1
#
_cell.length_a   1.000
_cell.length_b   1.000
_cell.length_c   1.000
_cell.angle_alpha   90.00
_cell.angle_beta   90.00
_cell.angle_gamma   90.00
#
_symmetry.space_group_name_H-M   'P 1'
#
loop_
_entity.id
_entity.type
_entity.pdbx_description
1 polymer ?
#
loop_
_entity_poly.entity_id
_entity_poly.type
_entity_poly.pdbx_seq_one_letter_code
_entity_poly.pdbx_strand_id
1 'polypeptide(L)'
;ALFKASLDARCFVGGSLLYSPQVGQIRLPGTFVAPWQWGWFLISNAFFSFATGFSDPSGRWRSVGLAGMASVFVLAVVSGQRIALALVPTVTVILMVLTGQVTNLKRFLPILGGLVLLLGIAATAFPEVVQERIDSFIGRWEAAPADDFILHQFAFTWSRLRGSLIGLGLGRATNSARVFGKTSLVETWFPKVMHEVGPLGLLAFLVFVTAITVLTFKAYRSVKNKDLRSIGASYWVFILFISYQTYYYPLDVDPVAVYYWLMTGVILKLPEINRQEQEELEKLEATQEKDPKLKKKGRIKASKKGKGKRQKAKGRVRARTI
;
A
#
# COMPACT_ATOMS: atom_id res chain seq x y z
N ALA A 1 13.17 -5.98 -32.21
CA ALA A 1 12.14 -7.01 -31.93
C ALA A 1 11.60 -6.95 -30.50
N LEU A 2 12.40 -6.60 -29.48
CA LEU A 2 11.99 -6.60 -28.06
C LEU A 2 10.84 -5.65 -27.65
N PHE A 3 10.54 -4.62 -28.45
CA PHE A 3 9.54 -3.59 -28.13
C PHE A 3 8.28 -3.63 -29.02
N LYS A 4 8.11 -4.70 -29.82
CA LYS A 4 6.87 -4.93 -30.58
C LYS A 4 6.03 -5.96 -29.83
N ALA A 5 4.82 -5.58 -29.46
CA ALA A 5 3.84 -6.54 -28.94
C ALA A 5 3.54 -7.59 -30.02
N SER A 6 3.68 -8.88 -29.68
CA SER A 6 3.37 -10.02 -30.57
C SER A 6 2.30 -10.88 -29.94
N LEU A 7 1.44 -11.48 -30.76
CA LEU A 7 0.39 -12.42 -30.36
C LEU A 7 0.95 -13.75 -29.83
N ASP A 8 2.24 -14.02 -30.04
CA ASP A 8 2.93 -15.21 -29.55
C ASP A 8 3.31 -15.10 -28.06
N ALA A 9 3.40 -13.87 -27.54
CA ALA A 9 3.77 -13.57 -26.14
C ALA A 9 2.53 -13.47 -25.24
N ARG A 10 1.64 -14.47 -25.26
CA ARG A 10 0.40 -14.45 -24.46
C ARG A 10 0.72 -14.64 -22.97
N CYS A 11 0.17 -13.78 -22.11
CA CYS A 11 0.11 -14.06 -20.68
C CYS A 11 -0.94 -15.17 -20.42
N PHE A 12 -0.54 -16.20 -19.66
CA PHE A 12 -1.33 -17.42 -19.44
C PHE A 12 -2.61 -17.21 -18.61
N VAL A 13 -2.76 -16.05 -17.94
CA VAL A 13 -3.90 -15.75 -17.06
C VAL A 13 -4.27 -14.26 -17.10
N GLY A 14 -5.56 -13.96 -17.30
CA GLY A 14 -6.18 -12.69 -16.90
C GLY A 14 -6.31 -11.60 -17.98
N GLY A 15 -7.46 -11.56 -18.68
CA GLY A 15 -7.95 -10.38 -19.39
C GLY A 15 -8.17 -10.54 -20.91
N SER A 16 -8.98 -9.64 -21.48
CA SER A 16 -9.23 -9.57 -22.93
C SER A 16 -8.10 -8.82 -23.66
N LEU A 17 -7.57 -9.43 -24.72
CA LEU A 17 -6.63 -8.82 -25.66
C LEU A 17 -7.31 -7.64 -26.40
N LEU A 18 -6.76 -6.43 -26.33
CA LEU A 18 -7.16 -5.36 -27.25
C LEU A 18 -6.27 -5.45 -28.49
N TYR A 19 -6.88 -5.80 -29.62
CA TYR A 19 -6.21 -5.82 -30.92
C TYR A 19 -6.90 -4.85 -31.86
N SER A 20 -6.19 -3.80 -32.26
CA SER A 20 -6.64 -2.88 -33.30
C SER A 20 -5.62 -2.85 -34.44
N PRO A 21 -5.85 -3.63 -35.52
CA PRO A 21 -4.93 -3.71 -36.65
C PRO A 21 -4.80 -2.39 -37.41
N GLN A 22 -5.84 -1.54 -37.38
CA GLN A 22 -5.91 -0.25 -38.06
C GLN A 22 -4.85 0.74 -37.53
N VAL A 23 -4.48 0.64 -36.25
CA VAL A 23 -3.45 1.48 -35.60
C VAL A 23 -2.24 0.66 -35.14
N GLY A 24 -2.13 -0.61 -35.56
CA GLY A 24 -1.05 -1.51 -35.14
C GLY A 24 -0.97 -1.75 -33.63
N GLN A 25 -2.08 -1.60 -32.90
CA GLN A 25 -2.10 -1.69 -31.44
C GLN A 25 -2.42 -3.12 -31.00
N ILE A 26 -1.48 -3.72 -30.27
CA ILE A 26 -1.69 -4.97 -29.53
C ILE A 26 -1.48 -4.64 -28.05
N ARG A 27 -2.55 -4.77 -27.26
CA ARG A 27 -2.49 -4.66 -25.79
C ARG A 27 -2.70 -6.05 -25.20
N LEU A 28 -1.62 -6.61 -24.67
CA LEU A 28 -1.66 -7.90 -24.00
C LEU A 28 -2.50 -7.82 -22.72
N PRO A 29 -3.19 -8.92 -22.33
CA PRO A 29 -3.87 -9.01 -21.06
C PRO A 29 -2.88 -8.75 -19.92
N GLY A 30 -3.26 -7.87 -18.99
CA GLY A 30 -2.44 -7.53 -17.84
C GLY A 30 -3.25 -7.59 -16.56
N THR A 31 -2.60 -7.98 -15.45
CA THR A 31 -3.17 -7.95 -14.10
C THR A 31 -3.73 -6.56 -13.73
N PHE A 32 -3.19 -5.51 -14.35
CA PHE A 32 -3.64 -4.14 -14.22
C PHE A 32 -4.06 -3.59 -15.60
N VAL A 33 -5.28 -3.06 -15.66
CA VAL A 33 -5.91 -2.46 -16.84
C VAL A 33 -5.43 -1.02 -17.07
N ALA A 34 -4.78 -0.38 -16.09
CA ALA A 34 -4.20 0.96 -16.23
C ALA A 34 -2.88 1.14 -15.46
N PRO A 35 -1.95 2.00 -15.93
CA PRO A 35 -0.73 2.35 -15.20
C PRO A 35 -0.98 2.90 -13.78
N TRP A 36 -2.15 3.52 -13.56
CA TRP A 36 -2.57 4.01 -12.25
C TRP A 36 -2.84 2.89 -11.25
N GLN A 37 -3.45 1.78 -11.68
CA GLN A 37 -3.69 0.62 -10.83
C GLN A 37 -2.37 0.00 -10.35
N TRP A 38 -1.38 -0.07 -11.23
CA TRP A 38 -0.03 -0.49 -10.88
C TRP A 38 0.62 0.43 -9.82
N GLY A 39 0.52 1.75 -10.01
CA GLY A 39 1.05 2.71 -9.04
C GLY A 39 0.43 2.56 -7.65
N TRP A 40 -0.90 2.43 -7.61
CA TRP A 40 -1.66 2.24 -6.38
C TRP A 40 -1.45 0.88 -5.72
N PHE A 41 -1.20 -0.16 -6.50
CA PHE A 41 -0.73 -1.45 -6.00
C PHE A 41 0.62 -1.30 -5.28
N LEU A 42 1.60 -0.61 -5.87
CA LEU A 42 2.90 -0.38 -5.22
C LEU A 42 2.78 0.44 -3.94
N ILE A 43 1.99 1.52 -3.97
CA ILE A 43 1.75 2.37 -2.80
C ILE A 43 1.11 1.57 -1.66
N SER A 44 0.05 0.81 -1.96
CA SER A 44 -0.65 -0.02 -0.96
C SER A 44 0.28 -1.08 -0.37
N ASN A 45 1.07 -1.75 -1.20
CA ASN A 45 2.04 -2.75 -0.75
C ASN A 45 3.18 -2.14 0.07
N ALA A 46 3.49 -0.85 -0.05
CA ALA A 46 4.42 -0.19 0.87
C ALA A 46 3.92 -0.27 2.32
N PHE A 47 2.62 -0.05 2.56
CA PHE A 47 2.02 -0.20 3.89
C PHE A 47 2.09 -1.64 4.41
N PHE A 48 1.74 -2.62 3.57
CA PHE A 48 1.65 -4.02 3.99
C PHE A 48 3.03 -4.67 4.18
N SER A 49 3.95 -4.41 3.27
CA SER A 49 5.33 -4.89 3.39
C SER A 49 6.05 -4.25 4.57
N PHE A 50 5.78 -2.98 4.88
CA PHE A 50 6.24 -2.32 6.10
C PHE A 50 5.65 -3.00 7.36
N ALA A 51 4.33 -3.20 7.40
CA ALA A 51 3.66 -3.83 8.52
C ALA A 51 4.29 -5.19 8.85
N THR A 52 4.43 -6.06 7.86
CA THR A 52 5.04 -7.39 8.00
C THR A 52 6.55 -7.30 8.29
N GLY A 53 7.28 -6.42 7.61
CA GLY A 53 8.74 -6.29 7.72
C GLY A 53 9.23 -5.75 9.07
N PHE A 54 8.41 -5.00 9.80
CA PHE A 54 8.79 -4.41 11.08
C PHE A 54 8.01 -4.94 12.28
N SER A 55 6.78 -5.43 12.07
CA SER A 55 5.87 -5.77 13.17
C SER A 55 5.62 -7.27 13.32
N ASP A 56 6.00 -8.12 12.36
CA ASP A 56 5.73 -9.55 12.45
C ASP A 56 6.60 -10.23 13.55
N PRO A 57 6.02 -11.06 14.44
CA PRO A 57 6.76 -11.75 15.50
C PRO A 57 7.72 -12.83 14.96
N SER A 58 7.41 -13.43 13.81
CA SER A 58 8.22 -14.44 13.15
C SER A 58 9.32 -13.80 12.30
N GLY A 59 10.58 -14.14 12.62
CA GLY A 59 11.71 -13.65 11.84
C GLY A 59 11.70 -14.06 10.36
N ARG A 60 11.03 -15.18 10.00
CA ARG A 60 10.90 -15.61 8.60
C ARG A 60 9.98 -14.67 7.82
N TRP A 61 8.79 -14.42 8.35
CA TRP A 61 7.82 -13.51 7.75
C TRP A 61 8.32 -12.08 7.74
N ARG A 62 9.04 -11.67 8.78
CA ARG A 62 9.75 -10.39 8.80
C ARG A 62 10.72 -10.24 7.63
N SER A 63 11.53 -11.25 7.34
CA SER A 63 12.43 -11.23 6.18
C SER A 63 11.68 -11.18 4.84
N VAL A 64 10.55 -11.90 4.74
CA VAL A 64 9.67 -11.83 3.56
C VAL A 64 9.10 -10.43 3.40
N GLY A 65 8.66 -9.78 4.48
CA GLY A 65 8.18 -8.40 4.47
C GLY A 65 9.26 -7.41 4.04
N LEU A 66 10.49 -7.54 4.56
CA LEU A 66 11.61 -6.70 4.14
C LEU A 66 12.02 -6.93 2.68
N ALA A 67 12.00 -8.17 2.20
CA ALA A 67 12.25 -8.49 0.81
C ALA A 67 11.14 -7.93 -0.10
N GLY A 68 9.87 -8.08 0.30
CA GLY A 68 8.73 -7.50 -0.40
C GLY A 68 8.81 -5.98 -0.47
N MET A 69 9.20 -5.34 0.64
CA MET A 69 9.42 -3.91 0.70
C MET A 69 10.54 -3.48 -0.24
N ALA A 70 11.69 -4.17 -0.24
CA ALA A 70 12.77 -3.91 -1.20
C ALA A 70 12.29 -4.03 -2.65
N SER A 71 11.51 -5.07 -2.96
CA SER A 71 10.91 -5.24 -4.29
C SER A 71 9.97 -4.10 -4.67
N VAL A 72 9.13 -3.61 -3.74
CA VAL A 72 8.25 -2.45 -3.98
C VAL A 72 9.07 -1.20 -4.32
N PHE A 73 10.17 -0.96 -3.60
CA PHE A 73 11.07 0.16 -3.89
C PHE A 73 11.72 0.05 -5.27
N VAL A 74 12.27 -1.13 -5.61
CA VAL A 74 12.86 -1.37 -6.93
C VAL A 74 11.82 -1.20 -8.04
N LEU A 75 10.62 -1.76 -7.87
CA LEU A 75 9.54 -1.67 -8.84
C LEU A 75 8.98 -0.25 -8.97
N ALA A 76 8.96 0.54 -7.90
CA ALA A 76 8.58 1.96 -7.96
C ALA A 76 9.55 2.77 -8.83
N VAL A 77 10.84 2.46 -8.78
CA VAL A 77 11.86 3.06 -9.66
C VAL A 77 11.75 2.54 -11.09
N VAL A 78 11.74 1.23 -11.28
CA VAL A 78 11.82 0.59 -12.61
C VAL A 78 10.55 0.83 -13.44
N SER A 79 9.38 0.91 -12.80
CA SER A 79 8.10 1.05 -13.53
C SER A 79 7.87 2.43 -14.16
N GLY A 80 8.68 3.43 -13.84
CA GLY A 80 8.51 4.80 -14.35
C GLY A 80 7.23 5.49 -13.84
N GLN A 81 6.52 4.90 -12.88
CA GLN A 81 5.32 5.49 -12.29
C GLN A 81 5.69 6.53 -11.24
N ARG A 82 5.55 7.80 -11.63
CA ARG A 82 6.02 8.98 -10.88
C ARG A 82 5.41 9.10 -9.49
N ILE A 83 4.10 8.86 -9.37
CA ILE A 83 3.41 8.95 -8.08
C ILE A 83 3.91 7.86 -7.13
N ALA A 84 4.13 6.64 -7.62
CA ALA A 84 4.66 5.56 -6.79
C ALA A 84 6.11 5.86 -6.35
N LEU A 85 6.93 6.43 -7.23
CA LEU A 85 8.30 6.83 -6.92
C LEU A 85 8.36 7.83 -5.75
N ALA A 86 7.43 8.78 -5.68
CA ALA A 86 7.36 9.76 -4.60
C ALA A 86 6.63 9.25 -3.34
N LEU A 87 5.48 8.58 -3.49
CA LEU A 87 4.64 8.17 -2.36
C LEU A 87 5.18 6.96 -1.61
N VAL A 88 5.81 5.97 -2.27
CA VAL A 88 6.38 4.80 -1.60
C VAL A 88 7.41 5.18 -0.51
N PRO A 89 8.44 6.00 -0.79
CA PRO A 89 9.37 6.44 0.24
C PRO A 89 8.68 7.33 1.29
N THR A 90 7.82 8.25 0.87
CA THR A 90 7.12 9.18 1.77
C THR A 90 6.25 8.43 2.79
N VAL A 91 5.43 7.49 2.33
CA VAL A 91 4.60 6.63 3.18
C VAL A 91 5.46 5.80 4.13
N THR A 92 6.59 5.26 3.63
CA THR A 92 7.51 4.48 4.48
C THR A 92 8.07 5.33 5.62
N VAL A 93 8.45 6.58 5.35
CA VAL A 93 8.95 7.52 6.38
C VAL A 93 7.84 7.85 7.39
N ILE A 94 6.64 8.17 6.90
CA ILE A 94 5.46 8.43 7.74
C ILE A 94 5.20 7.23 8.66
N LEU A 95 5.21 6.01 8.11
CA LEU A 95 5.01 4.79 8.88
C LEU A 95 6.12 4.57 9.90
N MET A 96 7.39 4.81 9.56
CA MET A 96 8.50 4.72 10.52
C MET A 96 8.29 5.65 11.72
N VAL A 97 7.86 6.89 11.48
CA VAL A 97 7.60 7.88 12.53
C VAL A 97 6.38 7.47 13.36
N LEU A 98 5.24 7.21 12.72
CA LEU A 98 3.97 6.93 13.41
C LEU A 98 3.96 5.61 14.17
N THR A 99 4.74 4.61 13.72
CA THR A 99 4.86 3.31 14.41
C THR A 99 6.02 3.27 15.42
N GLY A 100 6.80 4.33 15.55
CA GLY A 100 7.96 4.41 16.46
C GLY A 100 9.13 3.49 16.04
N GLN A 101 9.13 3.01 14.79
CA GLN A 101 10.15 2.11 14.25
C GLN A 101 11.44 2.82 13.82
N VAL A 102 11.51 4.15 13.99
CA VAL A 102 12.73 4.96 13.77
C VAL A 102 13.95 4.40 14.51
N THR A 103 13.74 3.79 15.68
CA THR A 103 14.83 3.12 16.45
C THR A 103 15.42 1.88 15.76
N ASN A 104 14.69 1.28 14.81
CA ASN A 104 15.11 0.11 14.03
C ASN A 104 15.66 0.49 12.64
N LEU A 105 16.08 1.74 12.42
CA LEU A 105 16.55 2.27 11.12
C LEU A 105 17.67 1.43 10.48
N LYS A 106 18.49 0.76 11.29
CA LYS A 106 19.55 -0.16 10.81
C LYS A 106 19.01 -1.26 9.89
N ARG A 107 17.73 -1.64 10.00
CA ARG A 107 17.08 -2.63 9.12
C ARG A 107 16.68 -2.05 7.76
N PHE A 108 16.50 -0.74 7.67
CA PHE A 108 16.17 -0.03 6.44
C PHE A 108 17.42 0.31 5.61
N LEU A 109 18.57 0.44 6.28
CA LEU A 109 19.87 0.72 5.66
C LEU A 109 20.24 -0.16 4.45
N PRO A 110 20.07 -1.51 4.47
CA PRO A 110 20.39 -2.33 3.29
C PRO A 110 19.42 -2.10 2.12
N ILE A 111 18.15 -1.77 2.40
CA ILE A 111 17.16 -1.45 1.37
C ILE A 111 17.54 -0.11 0.72
N LEU A 112 17.84 0.89 1.55
CA LEU A 112 18.27 2.21 1.08
C LEU A 112 19.59 2.13 0.31
N GLY A 113 20.56 1.36 0.81
CA GLY A 113 21.84 1.14 0.12
C GLY A 113 21.67 0.45 -1.24
N GLY A 114 20.79 -0.57 -1.31
CA GLY A 114 20.44 -1.20 -2.58
C GLY A 114 19.75 -0.25 -3.55
N LEU A 115 18.86 0.61 -3.06
CA LEU A 115 18.17 1.62 -3.87
C LEU A 115 19.14 2.67 -4.41
N VAL A 116 20.02 3.20 -3.56
CA VAL A 116 21.06 4.18 -3.94
C VAL A 116 22.01 3.58 -4.96
N LEU A 117 22.41 2.32 -4.77
CA LEU A 117 23.25 1.61 -5.75
C LEU A 117 22.54 1.47 -7.10
N LEU A 118 21.27 1.05 -7.09
CA LEU A 118 20.51 0.84 -8.32
C LEU A 118 20.26 2.15 -9.06
N LEU A 119 19.87 3.21 -8.35
CA LEU A 119 19.72 4.56 -8.92
C LEU A 119 21.05 5.13 -9.39
N GLY A 120 22.13 4.90 -8.65
CA GLY A 120 23.49 5.30 -9.04
C GLY A 120 23.94 4.63 -10.33
N ILE A 121 23.72 3.32 -10.46
CA ILE A 121 23.99 2.57 -11.70
C ILE A 121 23.11 3.11 -12.85
N ALA A 122 21.83 3.38 -12.59
CA ALA A 122 20.95 3.92 -13.63
C ALA A 122 21.37 5.31 -14.09
N ALA A 123 21.79 6.18 -13.16
CA ALA A 123 22.27 7.53 -13.45
C ALA A 123 23.59 7.53 -14.24
N THR A 124 24.49 6.58 -13.98
CA THR A 124 25.76 6.48 -14.73
C THR A 124 25.61 5.75 -16.06
N ALA A 125 24.78 4.71 -16.12
CA ALA A 125 24.58 3.92 -17.33
C ALA A 125 23.62 4.60 -18.34
N PHE A 126 22.67 5.40 -17.87
CA PHE A 126 21.63 6.04 -18.69
C PHE A 126 21.35 7.50 -18.27
N PRO A 127 22.37 8.39 -18.31
CA PRO A 127 22.25 9.75 -17.79
C PRO A 127 21.14 10.57 -18.49
N GLU A 128 21.05 10.47 -19.82
CA GLU A 128 20.04 11.20 -20.61
C GLU A 128 18.61 10.78 -20.27
N VAL A 129 18.39 9.47 -20.07
CA VAL A 129 17.07 8.94 -19.69
C VAL A 129 16.68 9.41 -18.30
N VAL A 130 17.63 9.44 -17.35
CA VAL A 130 17.35 9.91 -15.99
C VAL A 130 17.02 11.40 -16.00
N GLN A 131 17.77 12.22 -16.75
CA GLN A 131 17.51 13.65 -16.87
C GLN A 131 16.13 13.92 -17.50
N GLU A 132 15.78 13.24 -18.60
CA GLU A 132 14.46 13.34 -19.23
C GLU A 132 13.33 13.01 -18.24
N ARG A 133 13.52 12.03 -17.36
CA ARG A 133 12.52 11.66 -16.34
C ARG A 133 12.36 12.73 -15.27
N ILE A 134 13.46 13.37 -14.85
CA ILE A 134 13.45 14.49 -13.90
C ILE A 134 12.74 15.69 -14.53
N ASP A 135 13.15 16.08 -15.73
CA ASP A 135 12.59 17.22 -16.46
C ASP A 135 11.10 17.00 -16.73
N SER A 136 10.71 15.79 -17.12
CA SER A 136 9.31 15.45 -17.32
C SER A 136 8.50 15.44 -16.02
N PHE A 137 9.11 15.08 -14.89
CA PHE A 137 8.46 15.16 -13.58
C PHE A 137 8.20 16.61 -13.18
N ILE A 138 9.23 17.46 -13.24
CA ILE A 138 9.15 18.89 -12.91
C ILE A 138 8.17 19.60 -13.85
N GLY A 139 8.35 19.42 -15.16
CA GLY A 139 7.50 20.08 -16.16
C GLY A 139 6.01 19.72 -16.04
N ARG A 140 5.67 18.49 -15.63
CA ARG A 140 4.25 18.14 -15.36
C ARG A 140 3.73 18.69 -14.05
N TRP A 141 4.58 18.74 -13.02
CA TRP A 141 4.20 19.34 -11.75
C TRP A 141 3.89 20.83 -11.92
N GLU A 142 4.70 21.54 -12.71
CA GLU A 142 4.50 22.96 -13.03
C GLU A 142 3.32 23.19 -13.97
N ALA A 143 3.13 22.34 -14.98
CA ALA A 143 2.05 22.51 -15.97
C ALA A 143 0.66 22.17 -15.41
N ALA A 144 0.56 21.25 -14.45
CA ALA A 144 -0.70 20.87 -13.82
C ALA A 144 -0.49 20.54 -12.34
N PRO A 145 -0.35 21.57 -11.48
CA PRO A 145 -0.28 21.40 -10.04
C PRO A 145 -1.50 20.63 -9.53
N ALA A 146 -1.28 19.65 -8.67
CA ALA A 146 -2.34 18.72 -8.25
C ALA A 146 -3.45 19.42 -7.45
N ASP A 147 -3.08 20.41 -6.65
CA ASP A 147 -3.97 21.26 -5.86
C ASP A 147 -4.86 22.15 -6.76
N ASP A 148 -4.26 22.83 -7.73
CA ASP A 148 -4.97 23.65 -8.70
C ASP A 148 -5.96 22.81 -9.54
N PHE A 149 -5.52 21.63 -10.00
CA PHE A 149 -6.38 20.67 -10.69
C PHE A 149 -7.58 20.24 -9.82
N ILE A 150 -7.37 19.93 -8.54
CA ILE A 150 -8.46 19.56 -7.62
C ILE A 150 -9.44 20.73 -7.45
N LEU A 151 -8.94 21.94 -7.23
CA LEU A 151 -9.77 23.15 -7.07
C LEU A 151 -10.61 23.43 -8.32
N HIS A 152 -10.01 23.33 -9.51
CA HIS A 152 -10.71 23.47 -10.77
C HIS A 152 -11.80 22.40 -10.96
N GLN A 153 -11.54 21.14 -10.58
CA GLN A 153 -12.54 20.07 -10.64
C GLN A 153 -13.72 20.32 -9.67
N PHE A 154 -13.45 20.87 -8.49
CA PHE A 154 -14.49 21.30 -7.55
C PHE A 154 -15.31 22.45 -8.10
N ALA A 155 -14.68 23.51 -8.60
CA ALA A 155 -15.36 24.68 -9.17
C ALA A 155 -16.21 24.29 -10.40
N PHE A 156 -15.66 23.46 -11.29
CA PHE A 156 -16.37 22.89 -12.43
C PHE A 156 -17.60 22.10 -11.99
N THR A 157 -17.46 21.24 -10.99
CA THR A 157 -18.59 20.44 -10.49
C THR A 157 -19.65 21.31 -9.82
N TRP A 158 -19.22 22.28 -8.99
CA TRP A 158 -20.09 23.20 -8.28
C TRP A 158 -20.95 24.04 -9.24
N SER A 159 -20.34 24.62 -10.27
CA SER A 159 -21.07 25.37 -11.30
C SER A 159 -22.08 24.50 -12.06
N ARG A 160 -21.77 23.21 -12.27
CA ARG A 160 -22.66 22.28 -12.98
C ARG A 160 -23.84 21.79 -12.14
N LEU A 161 -23.69 21.76 -10.81
CA LEU A 161 -24.77 21.40 -9.89
C LEU A 161 -25.92 22.42 -9.89
N ARG A 162 -25.67 23.68 -10.26
CA ARG A 162 -26.69 24.77 -10.33
C ARG A 162 -27.56 24.86 -9.06
N GLY A 163 -26.96 24.65 -7.89
CA GLY A 163 -27.67 24.67 -6.60
C GLY A 163 -28.37 23.36 -6.20
N SER A 164 -28.26 22.28 -7.00
CA SER A 164 -28.76 20.96 -6.61
C SER A 164 -28.01 20.42 -5.39
N LEU A 165 -28.76 20.00 -4.37
CA LEU A 165 -28.20 19.39 -3.16
C LEU A 165 -28.00 17.87 -3.28
N ILE A 166 -28.64 17.23 -4.27
CA ILE A 166 -28.75 15.77 -4.42
C ILE A 166 -28.01 15.19 -5.63
N GLY A 167 -27.19 16.00 -6.31
CA GLY A 167 -26.34 15.56 -7.42
C GLY A 167 -27.03 15.56 -8.78
N LEU A 168 -26.36 14.99 -9.78
CA LEU A 168 -26.79 14.94 -11.18
C LEU A 168 -27.04 13.51 -11.70
N GLY A 169 -27.05 12.53 -10.78
CA GLY A 169 -27.31 11.12 -11.04
C GLY A 169 -26.08 10.23 -10.89
N LEU A 170 -26.31 9.03 -10.38
CA LEU A 170 -25.29 8.01 -10.08
C LEU A 170 -24.69 7.40 -11.36
N GLY A 171 -23.42 6.97 -11.28
CA GLY A 171 -22.80 6.13 -12.30
C GLY A 171 -22.30 6.87 -13.54
N ARG A 172 -22.60 8.17 -13.69
CA ARG A 172 -22.26 8.95 -14.89
C ARG A 172 -20.81 9.40 -14.90
N ALA A 173 -20.26 9.75 -13.74
CA ALA A 173 -18.86 10.16 -13.61
C ALA A 173 -17.95 8.95 -13.29
N THR A 174 -18.47 7.95 -12.57
CA THR A 174 -17.83 6.68 -12.16
C THR A 174 -17.79 5.59 -13.25
N ASN A 175 -18.11 5.90 -14.51
CA ASN A 175 -18.14 4.98 -15.65
C ASN A 175 -19.31 3.97 -15.70
N SER A 176 -19.83 3.51 -14.56
CA SER A 176 -20.75 2.36 -14.49
C SER A 176 -22.08 2.56 -15.24
N ALA A 177 -22.56 3.80 -15.38
CA ALA A 177 -23.81 4.15 -16.06
C ALA A 177 -23.61 5.17 -17.19
N ARG A 178 -22.39 5.31 -17.73
CA ARG A 178 -22.08 6.29 -18.80
C ARG A 178 -22.91 6.09 -20.07
N VAL A 179 -23.31 4.85 -20.36
CA VAL A 179 -24.15 4.53 -21.53
C VAL A 179 -25.53 5.19 -21.46
N PHE A 180 -26.03 5.49 -20.26
CA PHE A 180 -27.38 6.00 -20.03
C PHE A 180 -27.47 7.53 -19.93
N GLY A 181 -26.43 8.28 -20.32
CA GLY A 181 -26.48 9.74 -20.24
C GLY A 181 -25.28 10.46 -20.85
N LYS A 182 -25.30 11.79 -20.74
CA LYS A 182 -24.17 12.63 -21.16
C LYS A 182 -22.99 12.44 -20.21
N THR A 183 -21.89 11.93 -20.74
CA THR A 183 -20.65 11.72 -19.98
C THR A 183 -20.11 13.03 -19.41
N SER A 184 -19.73 13.00 -18.14
CA SER A 184 -18.97 14.07 -17.48
C SER A 184 -17.61 13.52 -17.07
N LEU A 185 -16.54 14.18 -17.51
CA LEU A 185 -15.18 13.81 -17.15
C LEU A 185 -14.80 14.55 -15.87
N VAL A 186 -15.16 13.95 -14.73
CA VAL A 186 -14.72 14.38 -13.39
C VAL A 186 -13.70 13.37 -12.89
N GLU A 187 -12.47 13.80 -12.68
CA GLU A 187 -11.35 12.88 -12.43
C GLU A 187 -11.07 12.69 -10.93
N THR A 188 -11.17 13.76 -10.15
CA THR A 188 -10.89 13.76 -8.72
C THR A 188 -12.06 13.21 -7.90
N TRP A 189 -11.75 12.57 -6.77
CA TRP A 189 -12.72 11.72 -6.10
C TRP A 189 -13.88 12.50 -5.47
N PHE A 190 -13.59 13.47 -4.61
CA PHE A 190 -14.65 14.23 -3.93
C PHE A 190 -15.50 15.07 -4.89
N PRO A 191 -14.96 15.72 -5.93
CA PRO A 191 -15.77 16.31 -6.99
C PRO A 191 -16.64 15.29 -7.70
N LYS A 192 -16.15 14.06 -7.91
CA LYS A 192 -16.96 12.99 -8.51
C LYS A 192 -18.13 12.57 -7.63
N VAL A 193 -17.92 12.38 -6.32
CA VAL A 193 -19.03 12.15 -5.35
C VAL A 193 -20.01 13.31 -5.40
N MET A 194 -19.50 14.53 -5.31
CA MET A 194 -20.32 15.74 -5.32
C MET A 194 -21.14 15.86 -6.62
N HIS A 195 -20.57 15.44 -7.76
CA HIS A 195 -21.28 15.41 -9.03
C HIS A 195 -22.45 14.43 -9.03
N GLU A 196 -22.26 13.23 -8.47
CA GLU A 196 -23.25 12.16 -8.55
C GLU A 196 -24.34 12.25 -7.49
N VAL A 197 -23.96 12.53 -6.23
CA VAL A 197 -24.87 12.54 -5.06
C VAL A 197 -25.02 13.92 -4.41
N GLY A 198 -24.35 14.94 -4.95
CA GLY A 198 -24.46 16.32 -4.46
C GLY A 198 -23.61 16.62 -3.22
N PRO A 199 -23.60 17.88 -2.77
CA PRO A 199 -22.87 18.30 -1.57
C PRO A 199 -23.30 17.55 -0.31
N LEU A 200 -24.60 17.22 -0.16
CA LEU A 200 -25.09 16.45 0.98
C LEU A 200 -24.58 15.01 0.96
N GLY A 201 -24.54 14.38 -0.22
CA GLY A 201 -23.97 13.05 -0.38
C GLY A 201 -22.46 13.02 -0.13
N LEU A 202 -21.73 14.06 -0.55
CA LEU A 202 -20.32 14.22 -0.21
C LEU A 202 -20.11 14.35 1.30
N LEU A 203 -20.92 15.15 1.98
CA LEU A 203 -20.85 15.28 3.44
C LEU A 203 -21.13 13.94 4.13
N ALA A 204 -22.17 13.23 3.73
CA ALA A 204 -22.49 11.90 4.25
C ALA A 204 -21.34 10.90 4.02
N PHE A 205 -20.72 10.94 2.84
CA PHE A 205 -19.55 10.13 2.53
C PHE A 205 -18.37 10.46 3.45
N LEU A 206 -18.07 11.75 3.68
CA LEU A 206 -17.01 12.19 4.59
C LEU A 206 -17.28 11.74 6.02
N VAL A 207 -18.51 11.86 6.51
CA VAL A 207 -18.92 11.34 7.83
C VAL A 207 -18.69 9.84 7.91
N PHE A 208 -19.06 9.09 6.87
CA PHE A 208 -18.89 7.65 6.81
C PHE A 208 -17.42 7.20 6.87
N VAL A 209 -16.55 7.76 6.03
CA VAL A 209 -15.11 7.40 6.04
C VAL A 209 -14.42 7.88 7.32
N THR A 210 -14.87 9.01 7.89
CA THR A 210 -14.42 9.49 9.20
C THR A 210 -14.80 8.49 10.29
N ALA A 211 -16.04 7.99 10.29
CA ALA A 211 -16.49 6.98 11.25
C ALA A 211 -15.65 5.70 11.16
N ILE A 212 -15.38 5.20 9.95
CA ILE A 212 -14.48 4.04 9.75
C ILE A 212 -13.10 4.32 10.34
N THR A 213 -12.51 5.48 10.04
CA THR A 213 -11.18 5.87 10.51
C THR A 213 -11.12 5.96 12.04
N VAL A 214 -12.16 6.50 12.69
CA VAL A 214 -12.23 6.61 14.15
C VAL A 214 -12.46 5.24 14.81
N LEU A 215 -13.34 4.40 14.25
CA LEU A 215 -13.61 3.07 14.79
C LEU A 215 -12.38 2.16 14.69
N THR A 216 -11.71 2.18 13.54
CA THR A 216 -10.46 1.43 13.34
C THR A 216 -9.34 1.98 14.24
N PHE A 217 -9.28 3.30 14.47
CA PHE A 217 -8.35 3.90 15.43
C PHE A 217 -8.55 3.34 16.84
N LYS A 218 -9.80 3.34 17.32
CA LYS A 218 -10.15 2.80 18.64
C LYS A 218 -9.80 1.31 18.74
N ALA A 219 -10.10 0.54 17.69
CA ALA A 219 -9.85 -0.90 17.65
C ALA A 219 -8.37 -1.26 17.75
N TYR A 220 -7.47 -0.65 16.96
CA TYR A 220 -6.05 -1.00 17.07
C TYR A 220 -5.44 -0.47 18.38
N ARG A 221 -5.93 0.65 18.92
CA ARG A 221 -5.44 1.21 20.19
C ARG A 221 -5.81 0.38 21.41
N SER A 222 -6.91 -0.38 21.37
CA SER A 222 -7.29 -1.28 22.46
C SER A 222 -6.46 -2.57 22.53
N VAL A 223 -5.65 -2.86 21.51
CA VAL A 223 -4.79 -4.04 21.45
C VAL A 223 -3.59 -3.88 22.41
N LYS A 224 -3.39 -4.88 23.28
CA LYS A 224 -2.27 -4.90 24.23
C LYS A 224 -0.99 -5.47 23.62
N ASN A 225 -1.09 -6.50 22.77
CA ASN A 225 0.06 -7.10 22.09
C ASN A 225 0.75 -6.05 21.20
N LYS A 226 2.06 -5.82 21.45
CA LYS A 226 2.85 -4.80 20.76
C LYS A 226 2.96 -5.05 19.26
N ASP A 227 3.12 -6.31 18.86
CA ASP A 227 3.31 -6.70 17.46
C ASP A 227 2.00 -6.49 16.67
N LEU A 228 0.87 -6.99 17.21
CA LEU A 228 -0.46 -6.76 16.63
C LEU A 228 -0.83 -5.27 16.59
N ARG A 229 -0.50 -4.51 17.64
CA ARG A 229 -0.74 -3.07 17.68
C ARG A 229 0.06 -2.31 16.62
N SER A 230 1.29 -2.74 16.34
CA SER A 230 2.15 -2.14 15.30
C SER A 230 1.65 -2.47 13.89
N ILE A 231 1.15 -3.69 13.66
CA ILE A 231 0.44 -4.06 12.42
C ILE A 231 -0.83 -3.21 12.26
N GLY A 232 -1.67 -3.15 13.30
CA GLY A 232 -2.90 -2.37 13.30
C GLY A 232 -2.67 -0.88 13.07
N ALA A 233 -1.60 -0.31 13.64
CA ALA A 233 -1.21 1.07 13.37
C ALA A 233 -0.85 1.28 11.89
N SER A 234 -0.11 0.35 11.27
CA SER A 234 0.26 0.44 9.85
C SER A 234 -0.97 0.39 8.94
N TYR A 235 -1.91 -0.51 9.23
CA TYR A 235 -3.17 -0.60 8.49
C TYR A 235 -4.08 0.60 8.74
N TRP A 236 -4.06 1.18 9.94
CA TRP A 236 -4.84 2.39 10.23
C TRP A 236 -4.33 3.59 9.44
N VAL A 237 -3.01 3.78 9.33
CA VAL A 237 -2.44 4.83 8.48
C VAL A 237 -2.82 4.62 7.02
N PHE A 238 -2.85 3.37 6.54
CA PHE A 238 -3.38 3.05 5.21
C PHE A 238 -4.85 3.47 5.05
N ILE A 239 -5.73 3.12 5.98
CA ILE A 239 -7.15 3.51 5.95
C ILE A 239 -7.29 5.03 5.96
N LEU A 240 -6.58 5.73 6.85
CA LEU A 240 -6.59 7.19 6.93
C LEU A 240 -6.16 7.81 5.60
N PHE A 241 -5.04 7.33 5.05
CA PHE A 241 -4.48 7.83 3.79
C PHE A 241 -5.46 7.65 2.63
N ILE A 242 -6.07 6.47 2.50
CA ILE A 242 -7.02 6.19 1.42
C ILE A 242 -8.36 6.92 1.61
N SER A 243 -8.85 7.05 2.85
CA SER A 243 -10.14 7.70 3.16
C SER A 243 -10.19 9.17 2.75
N TYR A 244 -9.08 9.89 2.93
CA TYR A 244 -8.99 11.31 2.64
C TYR A 244 -8.21 11.63 1.36
N GLN A 245 -7.91 10.62 0.52
CA GLN A 245 -7.23 10.85 -0.74
C GLN A 245 -8.18 11.54 -1.74
N THR A 246 -7.79 12.73 -2.17
CA THR A 246 -8.59 13.61 -3.04
C THR A 246 -8.33 13.39 -4.54
N TYR A 247 -7.09 13.06 -4.89
CA TYR A 247 -6.59 13.18 -6.26
C TYR A 247 -7.07 12.07 -7.21
N TYR A 248 -7.02 10.82 -6.77
CA TYR A 248 -7.37 9.67 -7.60
C TYR A 248 -8.07 8.63 -6.74
N TYR A 249 -9.09 7.98 -7.29
CA TYR A 249 -10.13 7.32 -6.53
C TYR A 249 -9.76 5.88 -6.12
N PRO A 250 -9.20 5.63 -4.93
CA PRO A 250 -8.63 4.32 -4.62
C PRO A 250 -9.72 3.31 -4.20
N LEU A 251 -10.94 3.77 -3.90
CA LEU A 251 -12.07 2.91 -3.48
C LEU A 251 -12.91 2.36 -4.66
N ASP A 252 -12.62 2.76 -5.89
CA ASP A 252 -13.27 2.29 -7.15
C ASP A 252 -12.23 1.82 -8.16
N VAL A 253 -11.00 1.67 -7.68
CA VAL A 253 -9.89 1.22 -8.48
C VAL A 253 -9.30 0.01 -7.80
N ASP A 254 -9.35 -1.11 -8.51
CA ASP A 254 -8.67 -2.31 -8.10
C ASP A 254 -7.14 -2.13 -8.14
N PRO A 255 -6.40 -2.71 -7.19
CA PRO A 255 -6.87 -3.60 -6.12
C PRO A 255 -7.14 -2.87 -4.79
N VAL A 256 -7.03 -1.54 -4.76
CA VAL A 256 -7.04 -0.77 -3.51
C VAL A 256 -8.41 -0.77 -2.84
N ALA A 257 -9.49 -0.79 -3.62
CA ALA A 257 -10.84 -0.94 -3.09
C ALA A 257 -10.97 -2.22 -2.23
N VAL A 258 -10.48 -3.34 -2.75
CA VAL A 258 -10.47 -4.63 -2.05
C VAL A 258 -9.60 -4.57 -0.79
N TYR A 259 -8.40 -3.99 -0.91
CA TYR A 259 -7.49 -3.85 0.21
C TYR A 259 -8.06 -2.98 1.34
N TYR A 260 -8.72 -1.88 1.00
CA TYR A 260 -9.33 -0.98 1.97
C TYR A 260 -10.36 -1.70 2.84
N TRP A 261 -11.29 -2.42 2.22
CA TRP A 261 -12.33 -3.15 2.95
C TRP A 261 -11.77 -4.33 3.74
N LEU A 262 -10.82 -5.07 3.15
CA LEU A 262 -10.15 -6.17 3.84
C LEU A 262 -9.42 -5.68 5.09
N MET A 263 -8.59 -4.64 4.97
CA MET A 263 -7.83 -4.10 6.09
C MET A 263 -8.74 -3.47 7.16
N THR A 264 -9.84 -2.83 6.75
CA THR A 264 -10.87 -2.35 7.68
C THR A 264 -11.42 -3.49 8.53
N GLY A 265 -11.81 -4.60 7.88
CA GLY A 265 -12.28 -5.80 8.59
C GLY A 265 -11.23 -6.41 9.51
N VAL A 266 -9.97 -6.50 9.05
CA VAL A 266 -8.85 -7.03 9.83
C VAL A 266 -8.62 -6.19 11.08
N ILE A 267 -8.53 -4.85 10.97
CA ILE A 267 -8.31 -3.98 12.12
C ILE A 267 -9.45 -4.07 13.12
N LEU A 268 -10.70 -4.03 12.66
CA LEU A 268 -11.87 -4.14 13.55
C LEU A 268 -11.92 -5.49 14.29
N LYS A 269 -11.31 -6.54 13.71
CA LYS A 269 -11.20 -7.86 14.35
C LYS A 269 -9.99 -8.01 15.27
N LEU A 270 -9.00 -7.11 15.24
CA LEU A 270 -7.80 -7.21 16.08
C LEU A 270 -8.06 -7.31 17.59
N PRO A 271 -9.03 -6.60 18.20
CA PRO A 271 -9.30 -6.73 19.63
C PRO A 271 -9.71 -8.15 20.03
N GLU A 272 -10.53 -8.79 19.20
CA GLU A 272 -10.97 -10.17 19.39
C GLU A 272 -9.79 -11.14 19.28
N ILE A 273 -8.94 -10.97 18.27
CA ILE A 273 -7.73 -11.78 18.06
C ILE A 273 -6.79 -11.62 19.26
N ASN A 274 -6.59 -10.39 19.75
CA ASN A 274 -5.76 -10.12 20.92
C ASN A 274 -6.31 -10.80 22.19
N ARG A 275 -7.63 -10.87 22.37
CA ARG A 275 -8.25 -11.59 23.49
C ARG A 275 -7.97 -13.09 23.40
N GLN A 276 -8.19 -13.67 22.22
CA GLN A 276 -7.96 -15.10 21.97
C GLN A 276 -6.49 -15.49 22.19
N GLU A 277 -5.53 -14.69 21.71
CA GLU A 277 -4.10 -14.92 21.96
C GLU A 277 -3.76 -14.86 23.47
N GLN A 278 -4.40 -13.96 24.23
CA GLN A 278 -4.18 -13.85 25.67
C GLN A 278 -4.72 -15.07 26.42
N GLU A 279 -5.93 -15.51 26.10
CA GLU A 279 -6.54 -16.70 26.69
C GLU A 279 -5.72 -17.97 26.38
N GLU A 280 -5.16 -18.10 25.17
CA GLU A 280 -4.27 -19.21 24.83
C GLU A 280 -2.96 -19.18 25.63
N LEU A 281 -2.36 -18.00 25.81
CA LEU A 281 -1.16 -17.84 26.62
C LEU A 281 -1.42 -18.20 28.09
N GLU A 282 -2.54 -17.75 28.66
CA GLU A 282 -2.94 -18.09 30.03
C GLU A 282 -3.17 -19.60 30.21
N LYS A 283 -3.83 -20.27 29.25
CA LYS A 283 -4.00 -21.73 29.26
C LYS A 283 -2.66 -22.47 29.20
N LEU A 284 -1.73 -21.99 28.38
CA LEU A 284 -0.38 -22.57 28.25
C LEU A 284 0.43 -22.40 29.54
N GLU A 285 0.30 -21.27 30.23
CA GLU A 285 0.96 -21.01 31.51
C GLU A 285 0.39 -21.89 32.62
N ALA A 286 -0.95 -21.98 32.75
CA ALA A 286 -1.61 -22.84 33.73
C ALA A 286 -1.27 -24.34 33.52
N THR A 287 -1.11 -24.78 32.27
CA THR A 287 -0.70 -26.15 31.94
C THR A 287 0.77 -26.42 32.32
N GLN A 288 1.66 -25.44 32.13
CA GLN A 288 3.07 -25.53 32.52
C GLN A 288 3.29 -25.48 34.04
N GLU A 289 2.35 -24.88 34.77
CA GLU A 289 2.38 -24.84 36.23
C GLU A 289 1.92 -26.15 36.87
N LYS A 290 0.95 -26.83 36.24
CA LYS A 290 0.43 -28.13 36.70
C LYS A 290 1.35 -29.33 36.42
N ASP A 291 2.33 -29.22 35.52
CA ASP A 291 3.27 -30.32 35.21
C ASP A 291 4.75 -29.87 35.22
N PRO A 292 5.50 -30.10 36.32
CA PRO A 292 6.90 -29.69 36.47
C PRO A 292 7.87 -30.28 35.43
N LYS A 293 7.50 -31.40 34.78
CA LYS A 293 8.34 -32.02 33.73
C LYS A 293 8.33 -31.20 32.44
N LEU A 294 7.27 -30.43 32.17
CA LEU A 294 7.18 -29.52 31.01
C LEU A 294 7.97 -28.20 31.22
N LYS A 295 8.09 -27.71 32.47
CA LYS A 295 8.95 -26.56 32.82
C LYS A 295 10.42 -26.77 32.41
N LYS A 296 10.95 -28.00 32.55
CA LYS A 296 12.33 -28.34 32.13
C LYS A 296 12.49 -28.34 30.60
N LYS A 297 11.50 -28.83 29.84
CA LYS A 297 11.51 -28.81 28.36
C LYS A 297 11.31 -27.39 27.80
N GLY A 298 10.49 -26.55 28.44
CA GLY A 298 10.28 -25.13 28.10
C GLY A 298 11.53 -24.27 28.32
N ARG A 299 12.20 -24.44 29.48
CA ARG A 299 13.49 -23.78 29.77
C ARG A 299 14.61 -24.23 28.82
N ILE A 300 14.65 -25.51 28.43
CA ILE A 300 15.62 -26.01 27.44
C ILE A 300 15.33 -25.47 26.03
N LYS A 301 14.04 -25.33 25.63
CA LYS A 301 13.67 -24.68 24.35
C LYS A 301 14.00 -23.18 24.35
N ALA A 302 13.76 -22.45 25.43
CA ALA A 302 14.13 -21.03 25.57
C ALA A 302 15.66 -20.83 25.59
N SER A 303 16.39 -21.70 26.29
CA SER A 303 17.87 -21.73 26.32
C SER A 303 18.48 -22.09 24.96
N LYS A 304 17.90 -23.04 24.21
CA LYS A 304 18.31 -23.35 22.83
C LYS A 304 17.92 -22.24 21.84
N LYS A 305 16.80 -21.53 22.01
CA LYS A 305 16.45 -20.34 21.20
C LYS A 305 17.42 -19.17 21.44
N GLY A 306 17.95 -19.05 22.66
CA GLY A 306 18.98 -18.05 23.03
C GLY A 306 20.41 -18.44 22.62
N LYS A 307 20.84 -19.69 22.85
CA LYS A 307 22.19 -20.17 22.50
C LYS A 307 22.36 -20.51 21.01
N GLY A 308 21.32 -21.00 20.33
CA GLY A 308 21.33 -21.25 18.89
C GLY A 308 21.48 -19.98 18.04
N LYS A 309 21.06 -18.81 18.56
CA LYS A 309 21.30 -17.50 17.94
C LYS A 309 22.72 -16.96 18.20
N ARG A 310 23.35 -17.30 19.33
CA ARG A 310 24.71 -16.84 19.68
C ARG A 310 25.83 -17.71 19.06
N GLN A 311 25.62 -19.02 18.92
CA GLN A 311 26.60 -19.92 18.28
C GLN A 311 26.59 -19.85 16.75
N LYS A 312 25.45 -19.63 16.08
CA LYS A 312 25.43 -19.37 14.62
C LYS A 312 26.06 -18.03 14.23
N ALA A 313 26.16 -17.07 15.15
CA ALA A 313 26.88 -15.81 14.93
C ALA A 313 28.41 -15.97 15.08
N LYS A 314 28.91 -16.82 16.00
CA LYS A 314 30.35 -17.07 16.17
C LYS A 314 30.93 -18.11 15.19
N GLY A 315 30.14 -19.11 14.76
CA GLY A 315 30.60 -20.12 13.79
C GLY A 315 30.75 -19.61 12.35
N ARG A 316 30.12 -18.49 12.00
CA ARG A 316 30.19 -17.91 10.64
C ARG A 316 31.31 -16.87 10.46
N VAL A 317 31.93 -16.41 11.55
CA VAL A 317 33.07 -15.48 11.52
C VAL A 317 34.40 -16.24 11.46
N ARG A 318 34.46 -17.49 11.92
CA ARG A 318 35.69 -18.31 11.91
C ARG A 318 35.92 -19.14 10.63
N ALA A 319 35.00 -19.10 9.67
CA ALA A 319 35.10 -19.85 8.41
C ALA A 319 35.37 -18.95 7.17
N ARG A 320 35.89 -17.73 7.39
CA ARG A 320 36.35 -16.81 6.32
C ARG A 320 37.75 -16.25 6.58
N THR A 321 38.55 -16.97 7.34
CA THR A 321 39.98 -16.70 7.47
C THR A 321 40.68 -18.04 7.54
N ILE A 322 40.81 -18.65 6.37
CA ILE A 322 41.93 -19.38 5.76
C ILE A 322 41.52 -19.48 4.29
#